data_AF-A0A8T5JJT7-F1
#
_entry.id   AF-A0A8T5JJT7-F1
#
_cell.length_a   1.000
_cell.length_b   1.000
_cell.length_c   1.000
_cell.angle_alpha   90.00
_cell.angle_beta   90.00
_cell.angle_gamma   90.00
#
_symmetry.space_group_name_H-M   'P 1'
#
loop_
_entity.id
_entity.type
_entity.pdbx_description
1 polymer ?
#
loop_
_entity_poly.entity_id
_entity_poly.type
_entity_poly.pdbx_seq_one_letter_code
_entity_poly.pdbx_strand_id
1 'polypeptide(L)'
;MVEFKLVLSDPKTGKSYQKEAKDDAAKLFIGKKIGDKIKGEVIDLTGYEFEIKGGSDASGFPMRWDVDGTGRKKITSVKSVGISNKKKLPNKNKKGQRKILGLRRKKAVAGNTIHEKTAQINLKIITQGKTPLDKPAEPEAPADKPAEKAK
;
A
#
# COMPACT_ATOMS: atom_id res chain seq x y z
N MET A 1 0.38 8.02 -18.29
CA MET A 1 1.13 8.51 -17.12
C MET A 1 1.05 7.43 -16.06
N VAL A 2 2.19 6.94 -15.59
CA VAL A 2 2.23 5.99 -14.49
C VAL A 2 2.53 6.80 -13.24
N GLU A 3 1.57 6.86 -12.33
CA GLU A 3 1.69 7.60 -11.09
C GLU A 3 1.50 6.63 -9.92
N PHE A 4 2.46 6.64 -9.00
CA PHE A 4 2.40 5.81 -7.80
C PHE A 4 2.39 6.67 -6.55
N LYS A 5 1.47 6.36 -5.63
CA LYS A 5 1.50 6.89 -4.26
C LYS A 5 2.48 6.05 -3.43
N LEU A 6 3.60 6.65 -3.04
CA LEU A 6 4.58 6.00 -2.18
C LEU A 6 4.27 6.35 -0.72
N VAL A 7 4.02 5.35 0.10
CA VAL A 7 3.85 5.50 1.55
C VAL A 7 5.11 5.02 2.25
N LEU A 8 5.88 5.97 2.75
CA LEU A 8 7.14 5.78 3.47
C LEU A 8 6.83 5.66 4.95
N SER A 9 7.06 4.48 5.54
CA SER A 9 6.82 4.23 6.97
C SER A 9 8.13 4.18 7.75
N ASP A 10 8.24 5.02 8.77
CA ASP A 10 9.35 5.02 9.73
C ASP A 10 9.00 4.11 10.92
N PRO A 11 9.67 2.95 11.10
CA PRO A 11 9.38 2.06 12.22
C PRO A 11 9.85 2.62 13.58
N LYS A 12 10.79 3.57 13.60
CA LYS A 12 11.34 4.14 14.84
C LYS A 12 10.47 5.28 15.40
N THR A 13 9.96 6.14 14.53
CA THR A 13 9.11 7.28 14.93
C THR A 13 7.62 6.93 14.86
N GLY A 14 7.25 5.84 14.18
CA GLY A 14 5.85 5.45 13.95
C GLY A 14 5.11 6.38 12.98
N LYS A 15 5.80 7.35 12.38
CA LYS A 15 5.23 8.28 11.40
C LYS A 15 5.27 7.66 10.01
N SER A 16 4.32 8.07 9.17
CA SER A 16 4.28 7.71 7.75
C SER A 16 4.13 8.95 6.91
N TYR A 17 4.92 9.04 5.84
CA TYR A 17 4.92 10.14 4.89
C TYR A 17 4.47 9.65 3.52
N GLN A 18 3.64 10.43 2.84
CA GLN A 18 3.21 10.14 1.48
C GLN A 18 4.00 11.01 0.50
N LYS A 19 4.55 10.41 -0.55
CA LYS A 19 5.17 11.11 -1.68
C LYS A 19 4.64 10.53 -2.99
N GLU A 20 4.42 11.39 -3.97
CA GLU A 20 3.99 10.98 -5.31
C GLU A 20 5.22 10.77 -6.20
N ALA A 21 5.25 9.63 -6.89
CA ALA A 21 6.27 9.32 -7.89
C ALA A 21 5.63 9.42 -9.28
N LYS A 22 6.11 10.38 -10.09
CA LYS A 22 5.65 10.61 -11.46
C LYS A 22 6.62 10.00 -12.46
N ASP A 23 6.05 9.39 -13.50
CA ASP A 23 6.66 8.81 -14.72
C ASP A 23 8.07 8.22 -14.59
N ASP A 24 9.14 9.01 -14.52
CA ASP A 24 10.50 8.47 -14.54
C ASP A 24 10.90 7.78 -13.23
N ALA A 25 10.51 8.35 -12.09
CA ALA A 25 10.68 7.67 -10.80
C ALA A 25 9.79 6.43 -10.73
N ALA A 26 8.59 6.48 -11.30
CA ALA A 26 7.63 5.37 -11.29
C ALA A 26 8.15 4.16 -12.09
N LYS A 27 8.74 4.38 -13.28
CA LYS A 27 9.32 3.31 -14.12
C LYS A 27 10.38 2.49 -13.37
N LEU A 28 11.15 3.11 -12.48
CA LEU A 28 12.20 2.43 -11.70
C LEU A 28 11.64 1.43 -10.65
N PHE A 29 10.36 1.55 -10.29
CA PHE A 29 9.69 0.61 -9.39
C PHE A 29 9.03 -0.56 -10.13
N ILE A 30 8.79 -0.43 -11.44
CA ILE A 30 8.16 -1.48 -12.25
C ILE A 30 9.10 -2.69 -12.33
N GLY A 31 8.54 -3.89 -12.13
CA GLY A 31 9.30 -5.14 -12.16
C GLY A 31 9.95 -5.55 -10.84
N LYS A 32 9.95 -4.68 -9.83
CA LYS A 32 10.39 -5.06 -8.48
C LYS A 32 9.33 -5.88 -7.75
N LYS A 33 9.80 -6.77 -6.87
CA LYS A 33 8.95 -7.64 -6.07
C LYS A 33 8.77 -7.12 -4.66
N ILE A 34 7.68 -7.53 -4.03
CA ILE A 34 7.48 -7.35 -2.59
C ILE A 34 8.56 -8.13 -1.82
N GLY A 35 9.25 -7.43 -0.92
CA GLY A 35 10.40 -7.94 -0.17
C GLY A 35 11.74 -7.41 -0.68
N ASP A 36 11.78 -6.80 -1.87
CA ASP A 36 13.00 -6.24 -2.41
C ASP A 36 13.41 -4.96 -1.67
N LYS A 37 14.74 -4.77 -1.58
CA LYS A 37 15.35 -3.56 -1.03
C LYS A 37 15.65 -2.56 -2.15
N ILE A 38 15.35 -1.29 -1.90
CA ILE A 38 15.51 -0.19 -2.85
C ILE A 38 16.28 0.93 -2.16
N LYS A 39 17.27 1.47 -2.87
CA LYS A 39 17.98 2.69 -2.45
C LYS A 39 17.08 3.91 -2.61
N GLY A 40 17.08 4.77 -1.61
CA GLY A 40 16.30 6.00 -1.57
C GLY A 40 16.70 7.04 -2.61
N GLU A 41 17.84 6.86 -3.27
CA GLU A 41 18.28 7.66 -4.43
C GLU A 41 17.20 7.72 -5.54
N VAL A 42 16.38 6.67 -5.67
CA VAL A 42 15.27 6.59 -6.64
C VAL A 42 14.15 7.62 -6.34
N ILE A 43 14.08 8.13 -5.11
CA ILE A 43 13.04 9.05 -4.62
C ILE A 43 13.68 10.34 -4.06
N ASP A 44 14.91 10.67 -4.47
CA ASP A 44 15.69 11.83 -3.98
C ASP A 44 15.98 11.81 -2.47
N LEU A 45 15.82 10.66 -1.82
CA LEU A 45 16.12 10.46 -0.40
C LEU A 45 17.49 9.80 -0.28
N THR A 46 18.54 10.62 -0.38
CA THR A 46 19.93 10.17 -0.34
C THR A 46 20.29 9.52 1.00
N GLY A 47 20.92 8.35 0.93
CA GLY A 47 21.34 7.58 2.10
C GLY A 47 20.25 6.76 2.81
N TYR A 48 19.02 6.75 2.30
CA TYR A 48 17.96 5.87 2.82
C TYR A 48 17.94 4.53 2.10
N GLU A 49 17.58 3.47 2.83
CA GLU A 49 17.23 2.17 2.25
C GLU A 49 15.81 1.78 2.63
N PHE A 50 15.04 1.38 1.62
CA PHE A 50 13.62 1.03 1.75
C PHE A 50 13.38 -0.45 1.41
N GLU A 51 12.49 -1.10 2.15
CA GLU A 51 11.95 -2.42 1.87
C GLU A 51 10.54 -2.27 1.28
N ILE A 52 10.24 -2.90 0.14
CA ILE A 52 8.86 -2.98 -0.35
C ILE A 52 8.08 -3.97 0.53
N LYS A 53 7.14 -3.46 1.34
CA LYS A 53 6.25 -4.29 2.17
C LYS A 53 4.98 -4.73 1.46
N GLY A 54 4.59 -4.06 0.38
CA GLY A 54 3.38 -4.37 -0.37
C GLY A 54 2.73 -3.13 -0.97
N GLY A 55 1.42 -3.17 -1.12
CA GLY A 55 0.65 -2.06 -1.69
C GLY A 55 -0.71 -2.50 -2.22
N SER A 56 -1.30 -1.70 -3.09
CA SER A 56 -2.60 -1.93 -3.70
C SER A 56 -2.59 -1.70 -5.19
N ASP A 57 -3.42 -2.48 -5.88
CA ASP A 57 -3.77 -2.31 -7.29
C ASP A 57 -4.76 -1.13 -7.45
N ALA A 58 -4.89 -0.57 -8.65
CA ALA A 58 -5.81 0.51 -9.00
C ALA A 58 -7.27 0.27 -8.56
N SER A 59 -7.71 -0.99 -8.52
CA SER A 59 -9.05 -1.33 -8.02
C SER A 59 -9.11 -1.59 -6.50
N GLY A 60 -8.06 -1.26 -5.75
CA GLY A 60 -7.99 -1.43 -4.30
C GLY A 60 -7.73 -2.87 -3.83
N PHE A 61 -7.38 -3.79 -4.73
CA PHE A 61 -6.99 -5.15 -4.33
C PHE A 61 -5.61 -5.11 -3.67
N PRO A 62 -5.44 -5.72 -2.49
CA PRO A 62 -4.14 -5.74 -1.83
C PRO A 62 -3.18 -6.67 -2.58
N MET A 63 -1.91 -6.30 -2.62
CA MET A 63 -0.84 -7.17 -3.13
C MET A 63 -0.39 -8.18 -2.07
N ARG A 64 0.00 -9.39 -2.50
CA ARG A 64 0.47 -10.45 -1.60
C ARG A 64 1.78 -11.05 -2.10
N TRP A 65 2.76 -11.14 -1.19
CA TRP A 65 4.13 -11.61 -1.47
C TRP A 65 4.22 -13.02 -2.05
N ASP A 66 3.34 -13.92 -1.60
CA ASP A 66 3.24 -15.34 -2.00
C ASP A 66 2.71 -15.55 -3.44
N VAL A 67 2.19 -14.51 -4.08
CA VAL A 67 1.50 -14.62 -5.38
C VAL A 67 2.41 -14.09 -6.47
N ASP A 68 3.08 -14.97 -7.21
CA ASP A 68 3.96 -14.50 -8.28
C ASP A 68 3.21 -13.89 -9.48
N GLY A 69 3.81 -12.82 -10.01
CA GLY A 69 3.41 -12.15 -11.25
C GLY A 69 2.79 -10.78 -11.02
N THR A 70 2.40 -10.14 -12.13
CA THR A 70 1.79 -8.81 -12.18
C THR A 70 0.26 -8.85 -12.21
N GLY A 71 -0.33 -10.03 -12.37
CA GLY A 71 -1.78 -10.22 -12.51
C GLY A 71 -2.53 -10.42 -11.19
N ARG A 72 -3.86 -10.39 -11.28
CA ARG A 72 -4.77 -10.78 -10.18
C ARG A 72 -5.00 -12.28 -10.22
N LYS A 73 -4.89 -12.95 -9.07
CA LYS A 73 -5.21 -14.37 -8.91
C LYS A 73 -6.28 -14.56 -7.84
N LYS A 74 -7.21 -15.49 -8.09
CA LYS A 74 -8.25 -15.88 -7.10
C LYS A 74 -7.71 -17.00 -6.24
N ILE A 75 -7.52 -16.72 -4.95
CA ILE A 75 -6.96 -17.68 -3.99
C ILE A 75 -8.01 -18.04 -2.95
N THR A 76 -8.11 -19.33 -2.64
CA THR A 76 -8.92 -19.83 -1.54
C THR A 76 -8.09 -19.76 -0.27
N SER A 77 -8.38 -18.82 0.62
CA SER A 77 -7.64 -18.67 1.88
C SER A 77 -8.58 -18.74 3.08
N VAL A 78 -8.09 -19.32 4.19
CA VAL A 78 -8.79 -19.33 5.47
C VAL A 78 -8.67 -17.93 6.09
N LYS A 79 -7.45 -17.51 6.42
CA LYS A 79 -7.09 -16.17 6.92
C LYS A 79 -5.95 -15.65 6.04
N SER A 80 -6.10 -14.46 5.46
CA SER A 80 -5.05 -13.90 4.59
C SER A 80 -5.19 -12.39 4.40
N VAL A 81 -4.24 -11.80 3.69
CA VAL A 81 -4.30 -10.40 3.25
C VAL A 81 -5.63 -10.16 2.51
N GLY A 82 -6.44 -9.21 3.00
CA GLY A 82 -7.77 -8.92 2.45
C GLY A 82 -8.92 -9.85 2.88
N ILE A 83 -8.66 -10.90 3.67
CA ILE A 83 -9.66 -11.80 4.26
C ILE A 83 -9.54 -11.80 5.79
N SER A 84 -10.53 -11.20 6.45
CA SER A 84 -10.71 -11.30 7.90
C SER A 84 -11.71 -12.42 8.24
N ASN A 85 -11.31 -13.33 9.13
CA ASN A 85 -12.14 -14.44 9.64
C ASN A 85 -13.09 -13.99 10.77
N LYS A 86 -13.09 -12.70 11.03
CA LYS A 86 -13.90 -12.07 12.06
C LYS A 86 -15.21 -11.62 11.42
N LYS A 87 -16.33 -12.24 11.81
CA LYS A 87 -17.68 -11.76 11.44
C LYS A 87 -18.25 -10.99 12.62
N LYS A 88 -18.88 -9.84 12.37
CA LYS A 88 -19.64 -9.12 13.40
C LYS A 88 -20.75 -10.05 13.89
N LEU A 89 -20.91 -10.17 15.22
CA LEU A 89 -22.06 -10.87 15.76
C LEU A 89 -23.35 -10.15 15.34
N PRO A 90 -24.42 -10.89 14.97
CA PRO A 90 -25.70 -10.28 14.59
C PRO A 90 -26.46 -9.66 15.77
N ASN A 91 -26.10 -9.94 17.03
CA ASN A 91 -26.84 -9.42 18.19
C ASN A 91 -26.48 -7.97 18.49
N LYS A 92 -27.46 -7.07 18.36
CA LYS A 92 -27.43 -5.64 18.75
C LYS A 92 -26.80 -5.38 20.13
N ASN A 93 -26.89 -6.35 21.07
CA ASN A 93 -26.49 -6.19 22.47
C ASN A 93 -25.10 -6.76 22.82
N LYS A 94 -24.40 -7.45 21.89
CA LYS A 94 -23.02 -7.96 22.13
C LYS A 94 -22.05 -7.33 21.13
N LYS A 95 -21.34 -6.28 21.56
CA LYS A 95 -20.18 -5.74 20.84
C LYS A 95 -19.07 -6.79 20.82
N GLY A 96 -19.01 -7.58 19.77
CA GLY A 96 -17.98 -8.60 19.62
C GLY A 96 -17.83 -9.08 18.19
N GLN A 97 -16.62 -9.50 17.83
CA GLN A 97 -16.35 -10.18 16.58
C GLN A 97 -16.13 -11.66 16.87
N ARG A 98 -16.92 -12.56 16.27
CA ARG A 98 -16.69 -14.01 16.38
C ARG A 98 -15.70 -14.44 15.28
N LYS A 99 -14.63 -15.13 15.69
CA LYS A 99 -13.75 -15.83 14.75
C LYS A 99 -14.45 -17.12 14.33
N ILE A 100 -14.75 -17.25 13.04
CA ILE A 100 -15.25 -18.51 12.50
C ILE A 100 -14.02 -19.34 12.12
N LEU A 101 -13.74 -20.37 12.90
CA LEU A 101 -12.68 -21.34 12.61
C LEU A 101 -13.09 -22.13 11.35
N GLY A 102 -12.16 -22.30 10.41
CA GLY A 102 -12.39 -23.09 9.19
C GLY A 102 -13.10 -22.38 8.03
N LEU A 103 -13.53 -21.11 8.16
CA LEU A 103 -14.14 -20.39 7.04
C LEU A 103 -13.11 -20.12 5.93
N ARG A 104 -13.28 -20.77 4.78
CA ARG A 104 -12.49 -20.53 3.57
C ARG A 104 -13.26 -19.59 2.64
N ARG A 105 -12.58 -18.55 2.15
CA ARG A 105 -13.13 -17.65 1.13
C ARG A 105 -12.20 -17.60 -0.06
N LYS A 106 -12.78 -17.66 -1.27
CA LYS A 106 -12.09 -17.29 -2.50
C LYS A 106 -12.06 -15.77 -2.60
N LYS A 107 -10.89 -15.17 -2.70
CA LYS A 107 -10.73 -13.74 -3.01
C LYS A 107 -9.70 -13.53 -4.10
N ALA A 108 -9.94 -12.49 -4.91
CA ALA A 108 -8.95 -11.96 -5.82
C ALA A 108 -7.91 -11.15 -5.03
N VAL A 109 -6.64 -11.40 -5.31
CA VAL A 109 -5.49 -10.73 -4.72
C VAL A 109 -4.53 -10.38 -5.85
N ALA A 110 -3.88 -9.23 -5.77
CA ALA A 110 -2.87 -8.83 -6.74
C ALA A 110 -1.55 -9.56 -6.45
N GLY A 111 -0.77 -9.82 -7.50
CA GLY A 111 0.52 -10.46 -7.39
C GLY A 111 1.58 -9.62 -6.67
N ASN A 112 2.76 -10.19 -6.53
CA ASN A 112 3.89 -9.63 -5.79
C ASN A 112 4.75 -8.67 -6.62
N THR A 113 4.54 -8.60 -7.94
CA THR A 113 5.34 -7.78 -8.84
C THR A 113 4.64 -6.46 -9.12
N ILE A 114 5.36 -5.35 -8.92
CA ILE A 114 4.85 -4.01 -9.20
C ILE A 114 4.72 -3.81 -10.71
N HIS A 115 3.58 -3.29 -11.14
CA HIS A 115 3.27 -3.05 -12.56
C HIS A 115 2.51 -1.73 -12.73
N GLU A 116 2.26 -1.33 -13.97
CA GLU A 116 1.69 -0.04 -14.32
C GLU A 116 0.33 0.28 -13.67
N LYS A 117 -0.46 -0.75 -13.31
CA LYS A 117 -1.78 -0.58 -12.67
C LYS A 117 -1.72 -0.58 -11.14
N THR A 118 -0.53 -0.53 -10.54
CA THR A 118 -0.39 -0.33 -9.10
C THR A 118 -0.82 1.10 -8.74
N ALA A 119 -1.56 1.28 -7.64
CA ALA A 119 -1.96 2.61 -7.18
C ALA A 119 -1.05 3.12 -6.05
N GLN A 120 -0.73 2.24 -5.12
CA GLN A 120 0.05 2.57 -3.93
C GLN A 120 1.12 1.52 -3.67
N ILE A 121 2.30 1.98 -3.27
CA ILE A 121 3.41 1.13 -2.83
C ILE A 121 3.75 1.50 -1.39
N ASN A 122 3.81 0.50 -0.52
CA ASN A 122 4.16 0.65 0.89
C ASN A 122 5.63 0.29 1.08
N LEU A 123 6.39 1.26 1.58
CA LEU A 123 7.82 1.16 1.81
C LEU A 123 8.12 1.27 3.31
N LYS A 124 9.00 0.41 3.80
CA LYS A 124 9.52 0.47 5.18
C LYS A 124 10.97 0.90 5.17
N ILE A 125 11.33 1.85 6.02
CA ILE A 125 12.73 2.30 6.16
C ILE A 125 13.53 1.25 6.95
N ILE A 126 14.61 0.74 6.34
CA ILE A 126 15.58 -0.16 7.00
C ILE A 126 16.73 0.67 7.57
N THR A 127 17.37 1.46 6.70
CA THR A 127 18.54 2.27 7.02
C THR A 127 18.17 3.73 6.88
N GLN A 128 18.42 4.53 7.93
CA GLN A 128 18.12 5.96 7.93
C GLN A 128 19.29 6.73 7.33
N GLY A 129 19.00 7.58 6.34
CA GLY A 129 19.95 8.49 5.73
C GLY A 129 20.19 9.76 6.56
N LYS A 130 21.06 10.64 6.03
CA LYS A 130 21.49 11.88 6.70
C LYS A 130 20.42 12.98 6.78
N THR A 131 19.38 12.92 5.95
CA THR A 131 18.37 13.99 5.81
C THR A 131 17.11 13.64 6.61
N PRO A 132 16.78 14.35 7.70
CA PRO A 132 15.55 14.06 8.45
C PRO A 132 14.32 14.17 7.54
N LEU A 133 13.42 13.18 7.64
CA LEU A 133 12.16 13.12 6.88
C LEU A 133 11.11 14.14 7.36
N ASP A 134 11.47 15.03 8.29
CA ASP A 134 10.71 16.24 8.62
C ASP A 134 10.97 17.32 7.56
N LYS A 135 10.65 17.01 6.30
CA LYS A 135 10.03 18.02 5.45
C LYS A 135 8.56 17.61 5.37
N PRO A 136 7.63 18.40 5.93
CA PRO A 136 6.24 18.19 5.64
C PRO A 136 6.11 18.28 4.13
N ALA A 137 5.78 17.16 3.48
CA ALA A 137 4.96 17.27 2.30
C ALA A 137 3.72 17.99 2.82
N GLU A 138 3.61 19.27 2.49
CA GLU A 138 2.40 20.04 2.75
C GLU A 138 1.23 19.16 2.34
N PRO A 139 0.21 19.01 3.21
CA PRO A 139 -1.03 18.44 2.75
C PRO A 139 -1.51 19.37 1.63
N GLU A 140 -1.36 18.95 0.37
CA GLU A 140 -2.20 19.48 -0.68
C GLU A 140 -3.62 19.16 -0.23
N ALA A 141 -4.22 20.19 0.37
CA ALA A 141 -5.60 20.25 0.75
C ALA A 141 -6.43 19.76 -0.44
N PRO A 142 -7.49 18.97 -0.20
CA PRO A 142 -8.40 18.60 -1.27
C PRO A 142 -8.96 19.88 -1.88
N ALA A 143 -8.48 20.23 -3.07
CA ALA A 143 -9.06 21.30 -3.87
C ALA A 143 -10.55 21.01 -4.03
N ASP A 144 -11.32 22.03 -3.64
CA ASP A 144 -12.76 22.12 -3.61
C ASP A 144 -13.49 21.27 -4.64
N LYS A 145 -14.45 20.48 -4.16
CA LYS A 145 -15.73 20.35 -4.85
C LYS A 145 -16.55 21.59 -4.46
N PRO A 146 -16.79 22.57 -5.34
CA PRO A 146 -17.87 23.51 -5.10
C PRO A 146 -19.17 22.77 -5.43
N ALA A 147 -19.84 22.29 -4.38
CA ALA A 147 -21.29 22.15 -4.45
C ALA A 147 -21.90 23.53 -4.15
N GLU A 148 -22.79 23.94 -5.07
CA GLU A 148 -23.99 24.76 -4.81
C GLU A 148 -23.88 26.29 -4.94
N LYS A 149 -24.49 26.84 -6.01
CA LYS A 149 -25.70 27.69 -5.93
C LYS A 149 -26.23 28.13 -7.30
N ALA A 150 -27.52 27.85 -7.50
CA ALA A 150 -28.56 28.67 -8.15
C ALA A 150 -28.21 29.53 -9.37
N LYS A 151 -28.83 29.19 -10.51
CA LYS A 151 -29.55 30.16 -11.35
C LYS A 151 -30.72 29.46 -12.05
#